data_AF-A0A7V7XQA8-F1
#
_entry.id   AF-A0A7V7XQA8-F1
#
_cell.length_a   1.000
_cell.length_b   1.000
_cell.length_c   1.000
_cell.angle_alpha   90.00
_cell.angle_beta   90.00
_cell.angle_gamma   90.00
#
_symmetry.space_group_name_H-M   'P 1'
#
loop_
_entity.id
_entity.type
_entity.pdbx_description
1 polymer ?
#
loop_
_entity_poly.entity_id
_entity_poly.type
_entity_poly.pdbx_seq_one_letter_code
_entity_poly.pdbx_strand_id
1 'polypeptide(L)'
;MTRIATALASADKAAPELAADVVREALARAGGDIARSVLLFLSADFAHQAHAAVQAAARAARCLQVTGCTAPGVFTEEDWIIDRPAACAMVFCGQTGLAAHADAVLPRLTFAAPNAATADWLAAAARRYGLLSTDGSAHGAGRIWCHGQMAGAGHCDTAVAGARTAIGVSRGV
;
A
#
# COMPACT_ATOMS: atom_id res chain seq x y z
N MET A 1 17.32 14.37 7.13
CA MET A 1 17.24 12.95 7.52
C MET A 1 16.00 12.35 6.89
N THR A 2 16.16 11.23 6.18
CA THR A 2 15.05 10.46 5.59
C THR A 2 14.25 9.85 6.73
N ARG A 3 12.95 10.13 6.81
CA ARG A 3 12.05 9.60 7.84
C ARG A 3 11.04 8.68 7.17
N ILE A 4 11.50 7.49 6.83
CA ILE A 4 10.69 6.41 6.26
C ILE A 4 10.89 5.20 7.17
N ALA A 5 9.81 4.54 7.55
CA ALA A 5 9.87 3.29 8.30
C ALA A 5 8.70 2.38 7.93
N THR A 6 8.86 1.11 8.21
CA THR A 6 7.87 0.06 8.00
C THR A 6 7.45 -0.55 9.34
N ALA A 7 6.29 -1.18 9.32
CA ALA A 7 5.85 -2.06 10.40
C ALA A 7 4.93 -3.15 9.82
N LEU A 8 4.82 -4.25 10.56
CA LEU A 8 4.02 -5.41 10.22
C LEU A 8 3.33 -5.90 11.49
N ALA A 9 2.07 -6.29 11.39
CA ALA A 9 1.37 -6.98 12.47
C ALA A 9 0.35 -7.98 11.93
N SER A 10 0.02 -8.96 12.77
CA SER A 10 -1.06 -9.92 12.52
C SER A 10 -1.98 -10.04 13.73
N ALA A 11 -3.17 -10.55 13.49
CA ALA A 11 -4.16 -10.86 14.51
C ALA A 11 -5.04 -12.04 14.08
N ASP A 12 -5.81 -12.58 15.02
CA ASP A 12 -6.77 -13.66 14.73
C ASP A 12 -7.95 -13.21 13.86
N LYS A 13 -8.17 -11.89 13.76
CA LYS A 13 -9.29 -11.29 13.02
C LYS A 13 -8.82 -10.07 12.23
N ALA A 14 -9.43 -9.87 11.06
CA ALA A 14 -9.23 -8.70 10.20
C ALA A 14 -9.93 -7.44 10.75
N ALA A 15 -9.50 -7.00 11.94
CA ALA A 15 -10.03 -5.82 12.62
C ALA A 15 -9.38 -4.53 12.05
N PRO A 16 -10.15 -3.47 11.72
CA PRO A 16 -9.63 -2.20 11.23
C PRO A 16 -8.52 -1.59 12.10
N GLU A 17 -8.58 -1.84 13.41
CA GLU A 17 -7.63 -1.37 14.41
C GLU A 17 -6.21 -1.87 14.13
N LEU A 18 -6.06 -3.07 13.55
CA LEU A 18 -4.75 -3.62 13.17
C LEU A 18 -4.02 -2.70 12.18
N ALA A 19 -4.75 -2.11 11.24
CA ALA A 19 -4.18 -1.16 10.28
C ALA A 19 -3.74 0.15 10.96
N ALA A 20 -4.47 0.59 11.99
CA ALA A 20 -4.07 1.75 12.79
C ALA A 20 -2.83 1.46 13.64
N ASP A 21 -2.73 0.27 14.24
CA ASP A 21 -1.60 -0.16 15.07
C ASP A 21 -0.31 -0.18 14.28
N VAL A 22 -0.32 -0.81 13.11
CA VAL A 22 0.85 -0.88 12.22
C VAL A 22 1.29 0.50 11.76
N VAL A 23 0.36 1.41 11.47
CA VAL A 23 0.70 2.78 11.09
C VAL A 23 1.32 3.55 12.27
N ARG A 24 0.80 3.39 13.49
CA ARG A 24 1.36 4.03 14.68
C ARG A 24 2.77 3.54 14.96
N GLU A 25 3.00 2.24 14.84
CA GLU A 25 4.32 1.63 15.02
C GLU A 25 5.30 2.16 13.97
N ALA A 26 4.93 2.17 12.69
CA ALA A 26 5.77 2.73 11.63
C ALA A 26 6.05 4.24 11.84
N LEU A 27 5.09 5.02 12.33
CA LEU A 27 5.30 6.43 12.67
C LEU A 27 6.30 6.61 13.81
N ALA A 28 6.16 5.82 14.87
CA ALA A 28 7.08 5.83 16.01
C ALA A 28 8.50 5.50 15.57
N ARG A 29 8.68 4.46 14.75
CA ARG A 29 9.97 4.07 14.16
C ARG A 29 10.56 5.15 13.25
N ALA A 30 9.73 5.86 12.49
CA ALA A 30 10.15 6.97 11.64
C ALA A 30 10.53 8.25 12.42
N GLY A 31 10.31 8.28 13.75
CA GLY A 31 10.51 9.47 14.58
C GLY A 31 9.65 10.65 14.14
N GLY A 32 8.44 10.37 13.68
CA GLY A 32 7.53 11.36 13.11
C GLY A 32 6.16 11.34 13.79
N ASP A 33 5.58 12.53 13.97
CA ASP A 33 4.21 12.66 14.46
C ASP A 33 3.19 12.51 13.32
N ILE A 34 3.43 13.15 12.19
CA ILE A 34 2.47 13.20 11.09
C ILE A 34 3.09 12.56 9.85
N ALA A 35 2.38 11.59 9.29
CA ALA A 35 2.75 11.00 8.01
C ALA A 35 2.46 12.00 6.88
N ARG A 36 3.36 12.10 5.92
CA ARG A 36 3.07 12.72 4.63
C ARG A 36 2.21 11.81 3.75
N SER A 37 2.46 10.51 3.84
CA SER A 37 1.70 9.47 3.15
C SER A 37 2.00 8.10 3.74
N VAL A 38 1.10 7.16 3.51
CA VAL A 38 1.22 5.76 3.93
C VAL A 38 1.02 4.86 2.72
N LEU A 39 1.94 3.93 2.53
CA LEU A 39 1.70 2.76 1.70
C LEU A 39 1.23 1.62 2.60
N LEU A 40 0.01 1.16 2.40
CA LEU A 40 -0.65 0.17 3.26
C LEU A 40 -0.98 -1.08 2.44
N PHE A 41 -0.57 -2.24 2.93
CA PHE A 41 -1.01 -3.54 2.42
C PHE A 41 -1.78 -4.29 3.50
N LEU A 42 -2.88 -4.91 3.10
CA LEU A 42 -3.70 -5.75 3.97
C LEU A 42 -3.76 -7.16 3.38
N SER A 43 -3.85 -8.18 4.23
CA SER A 43 -4.16 -9.53 3.74
C SER A 43 -5.57 -9.58 3.12
N ALA A 44 -5.84 -10.62 2.34
CA ALA A 44 -7.14 -10.82 1.70
C ALA A 44 -8.32 -10.92 2.70
N ASP A 45 -8.04 -11.29 3.96
CA ASP A 45 -9.04 -11.35 5.05
C ASP A 45 -9.75 -10.01 5.29
N PHE A 46 -9.10 -8.90 4.92
CA PHE A 46 -9.67 -7.56 5.03
C PHE A 46 -10.68 -7.22 3.92
N ALA A 47 -11.00 -8.11 2.98
CA ALA A 47 -11.83 -7.80 1.81
C ALA A 47 -13.17 -7.10 2.13
N HIS A 48 -13.79 -7.43 3.28
CA HIS A 48 -15.03 -6.82 3.77
C HIS A 48 -14.82 -5.60 4.68
N GLN A 49 -13.63 -5.48 5.28
CA GLN A 49 -13.28 -4.44 6.26
C GLN A 49 -12.31 -3.38 5.68
N ALA A 50 -11.89 -3.52 4.41
CA ALA A 50 -10.84 -2.72 3.80
C ALA A 50 -11.10 -1.21 3.91
N HIS A 51 -12.34 -0.78 3.65
CA HIS A 51 -12.69 0.64 3.78
C HIS A 51 -12.52 1.15 5.21
N ALA A 52 -13.01 0.40 6.20
CA ALA A 52 -12.86 0.75 7.61
C ALA A 52 -11.38 0.75 8.06
N ALA A 53 -10.59 -0.23 7.59
CA ALA A 53 -9.16 -0.32 7.86
C ALA A 53 -8.37 0.86 7.27
N VAL A 54 -8.67 1.28 6.04
CA VAL A 54 -8.06 2.47 5.43
C VAL A 54 -8.42 3.74 6.20
N GLN A 55 -9.66 3.87 6.67
CA GLN A 55 -10.04 5.01 7.53
C GLN A 55 -9.29 5.00 8.86
N ALA A 56 -9.14 3.83 9.49
CA ALA A 56 -8.39 3.68 10.74
C ALA A 56 -6.91 4.05 10.55
N ALA A 57 -6.29 3.55 9.48
CA ALA A 57 -4.92 3.89 9.09
C ALA A 57 -4.76 5.40 8.83
N ALA A 58 -5.68 6.03 8.09
CA ALA A 58 -5.64 7.47 7.80
C ALA A 58 -5.70 8.32 9.09
N ARG A 59 -6.57 7.93 10.04
CA ARG A 59 -6.67 8.59 11.36
C ARG A 59 -5.38 8.43 12.16
N ALA A 60 -4.84 7.23 12.23
CA ALA A 60 -3.57 6.95 12.90
C ALA A 60 -2.39 7.72 12.29
N ALA A 61 -2.36 7.81 10.95
CA ALA A 61 -1.35 8.52 10.18
C ALA A 61 -1.43 10.05 10.33
N ARG A 62 -2.61 10.55 10.74
CA ARG A 62 -3.01 11.96 10.65
C ARG A 62 -2.90 12.50 9.22
N CYS A 63 -3.19 11.66 8.23
CA CYS A 63 -3.09 12.02 6.82
C CYS A 63 -4.11 11.22 5.98
N LEU A 64 -4.57 11.81 4.87
CA LEU A 64 -5.47 11.14 3.91
C LEU A 64 -4.71 10.42 2.80
N GLN A 65 -3.39 10.62 2.68
CA GLN A 65 -2.59 10.03 1.61
C GLN A 65 -2.24 8.57 1.93
N VAL A 66 -3.27 7.72 2.02
CA VAL A 66 -3.15 6.28 2.22
C VAL A 66 -3.43 5.58 0.90
N THR A 67 -2.44 4.84 0.40
CA THR A 67 -2.51 4.16 -0.90
C THR A 67 -2.08 2.70 -0.74
N GLY A 68 -2.68 1.80 -1.49
CA GLY A 68 -2.30 0.39 -1.49
C GLY A 68 -3.44 -0.53 -1.88
N CYS A 69 -3.34 -1.79 -1.46
CA CYS A 69 -4.31 -2.80 -1.84
C CYS A 69 -4.27 -4.03 -0.91
N THR A 70 -5.23 -4.93 -1.08
CA THR A 70 -5.15 -6.27 -0.50
C THR A 70 -4.19 -7.14 -1.30
N ALA A 71 -3.48 -8.02 -0.60
CA ALA A 71 -2.56 -8.99 -1.18
C ALA A 71 -2.76 -10.38 -0.54
N PRO A 72 -2.36 -11.47 -1.22
CA PRO A 72 -2.38 -12.82 -0.66
C PRO A 72 -1.48 -12.99 0.59
N GLY A 73 -0.51 -12.11 0.77
CA GLY A 73 0.39 -12.05 1.91
C GLY A 73 1.07 -10.70 1.98
N VAL A 74 1.62 -10.37 3.14
CA VAL A 74 2.30 -9.10 3.39
C VAL A 74 3.64 -9.35 4.08
N PHE A 75 4.65 -8.54 3.76
CA PHE A 75 5.97 -8.65 4.35
C PHE A 75 6.62 -7.28 4.53
N THR A 76 7.60 -7.23 5.42
CA THR A 76 8.56 -6.13 5.57
C THR A 76 9.97 -6.72 5.49
N GLU A 77 10.99 -5.90 5.74
CA GLU A 77 12.36 -6.37 5.92
C GLU A 77 12.54 -7.24 7.18
N GLU A 78 11.57 -7.24 8.10
CA GLU A 78 11.66 -7.97 9.37
C GLU A 78 11.03 -9.37 9.28
N ASP A 79 9.85 -9.49 8.66
CA ASP A 79 9.09 -10.74 8.64
C ASP A 79 8.06 -10.79 7.49
N TRP A 80 7.43 -11.95 7.28
CA TRP A 80 6.41 -12.21 6.26
C TRP A 80 5.24 -13.02 6.82
N ILE A 81 4.01 -12.65 6.46
CA ILE A 81 2.78 -13.29 6.95
C ILE A 81 1.84 -13.60 5.78
N ILE A 82 1.41 -14.85 5.70
CA ILE A 82 0.53 -15.38 4.64
C ILE A 82 -0.70 -16.11 5.22
N ASP A 83 -0.59 -16.68 6.41
CA ASP A 83 -1.54 -17.68 6.95
C ASP A 83 -2.65 -17.09 7.83
N ARG A 84 -2.65 -15.77 8.07
CA ARG A 84 -3.55 -15.11 9.01
C ARG A 84 -3.78 -13.64 8.64
N PRO A 85 -4.86 -13.01 9.16
CA PRO A 85 -5.09 -11.59 9.00
C PRO A 85 -3.88 -10.76 9.39
N ALA A 86 -3.38 -9.97 8.44
CA ALA A 86 -2.19 -9.17 8.63
C ALA A 86 -2.26 -7.82 7.91
N ALA A 87 -1.53 -6.85 8.45
CA ALA A 87 -1.37 -5.52 7.87
C ALA A 87 0.11 -5.13 7.88
N CYS A 88 0.56 -4.49 6.81
CA CYS A 88 1.89 -3.92 6.68
C CYS A 88 1.76 -2.48 6.22
N ALA A 89 2.50 -1.56 6.84
CA ALA A 89 2.54 -0.16 6.41
C ALA A 89 3.98 0.32 6.26
N MET A 90 4.22 1.08 5.20
CA MET A 90 5.38 1.95 5.05
C MET A 90 4.91 3.39 5.19
N VAL A 91 5.44 4.10 6.19
CA VAL A 91 5.11 5.50 6.46
C VAL A 91 6.23 6.38 5.95
N PHE A 92 5.85 7.46 5.26
CA PHE A 92 6.76 8.49 4.80
C PHE A 92 6.49 9.79 5.55
N CYS A 93 7.53 10.42 6.08
CA CYS A 93 7.46 11.67 6.82
C CYS A 93 8.34 12.76 6.19
N GLY A 94 8.09 14.03 6.56
CA GLY A 94 8.89 15.16 6.11
C GLY A 94 8.77 15.44 4.60
N GLN A 95 9.90 15.42 3.89
CA GLN A 95 9.94 15.75 2.44
C GLN A 95 9.73 14.54 1.52
N THR A 96 9.77 13.32 2.07
CA THR A 96 9.52 12.08 1.32
C THR A 96 8.06 11.70 1.41
N GLY A 97 7.47 11.20 0.33
CA GLY A 97 6.10 10.70 0.33
C GLY A 97 5.65 10.16 -1.01
N LEU A 98 4.40 9.74 -1.06
CA LEU A 98 3.70 9.37 -2.27
C LEU A 98 3.19 10.63 -2.96
N ALA A 99 3.46 10.75 -4.27
CA ALA A 99 2.99 11.85 -5.10
C ALA A 99 1.54 11.60 -5.49
N ALA A 100 0.67 12.59 -5.24
CA ALA A 100 -0.72 12.52 -5.71
C ALA A 100 -0.83 12.48 -7.24
N HIS A 101 0.13 13.10 -7.92
CA HIS A 101 0.27 13.05 -9.37
C HIS A 101 1.71 12.67 -9.68
N ALA A 102 1.91 11.48 -10.24
CA ALA A 102 3.22 11.04 -10.69
C ALA A 102 3.62 11.81 -11.95
N ASP A 103 4.75 12.53 -11.88
CA ASP A 103 5.44 13.05 -13.06
C ASP A 103 5.69 11.90 -14.05
N ALA A 104 5.56 12.16 -15.35
CA ALA A 104 5.77 11.20 -16.42
C ALA A 104 7.17 10.54 -16.38
N VAL A 105 8.16 11.21 -15.78
CA VAL A 105 9.54 10.71 -15.69
C VAL A 105 9.74 9.75 -14.50
N LEU A 106 8.92 9.85 -13.44
CA LEU A 106 9.07 9.00 -12.27
C LEU A 106 8.47 7.61 -12.53
N PRO A 107 9.12 6.53 -12.06
CA PRO A 107 8.52 5.21 -12.16
C PRO A 107 7.22 5.14 -11.35
N ARG A 108 6.17 4.57 -11.95
CA ARG A 108 4.83 4.53 -11.35
C ARG A 108 4.63 3.27 -10.51
N LEU A 109 4.43 3.45 -9.21
CA LEU A 109 3.91 2.40 -8.35
C LEU A 109 2.40 2.27 -8.62
N THR A 110 2.00 1.09 -9.04
CA THR A 110 0.67 0.83 -9.56
C THR A 110 0.04 -0.37 -8.87
N PHE A 111 -1.21 -0.21 -8.46
CA PHE A 111 -2.06 -1.28 -7.96
C PHE A 111 -3.24 -1.45 -8.90
N ALA A 112 -3.50 -2.66 -9.38
CA ALA A 112 -4.61 -2.90 -10.31
C ALA A 112 -5.29 -4.23 -10.01
N ALA A 113 -6.60 -4.28 -10.22
CA ALA A 113 -7.34 -5.52 -10.27
C ALA A 113 -7.04 -6.20 -11.61
N PRO A 114 -7.01 -7.55 -11.69
CA PRO A 114 -6.68 -8.26 -12.92
C PRO A 114 -7.53 -7.83 -14.13
N ASN A 115 -8.83 -7.56 -13.90
CA ASN A 115 -9.75 -7.12 -14.95
C ASN A 115 -9.59 -5.65 -15.38
N ALA A 116 -8.91 -4.83 -14.58
CA ALA A 116 -8.64 -3.43 -14.89
C ALA A 116 -7.29 -3.24 -15.63
N ALA A 117 -6.41 -4.24 -15.60
CA ALA A 117 -5.10 -4.20 -16.24
C ALA A 117 -5.15 -4.56 -17.73
N THR A 118 -5.89 -3.80 -18.53
CA THR A 118 -6.03 -4.04 -19.98
C THR A 118 -4.74 -3.76 -20.74
N ALA A 119 -4.60 -4.35 -21.94
CA ALA A 119 -3.43 -4.15 -22.80
C ALA A 119 -3.21 -2.66 -23.14
N ASP A 120 -4.27 -1.93 -23.49
CA ASP A 120 -4.20 -0.50 -23.80
C ASP A 120 -3.73 0.32 -22.60
N TRP A 121 -4.24 0.00 -21.40
CA TRP A 121 -3.82 0.68 -20.19
C TRP A 121 -2.36 0.37 -19.85
N LEU A 122 -1.93 -0.89 -19.96
CA LEU A 122 -0.54 -1.29 -19.77
C LEU A 122 0.41 -0.59 -20.75
N ALA A 123 0.00 -0.42 -22.01
CA ALA A 123 0.78 0.28 -23.05
C ALA A 123 0.87 1.81 -22.84
N ALA A 124 -0.09 2.42 -22.12
CA ALA A 124 -0.21 3.87 -22.02
C ALA A 124 0.80 4.58 -21.09
N ALA A 125 1.57 3.88 -20.24
CA ALA A 125 2.56 4.54 -19.37
C ALA A 125 3.97 4.01 -19.56
N ALA A 126 4.94 4.89 -19.35
CA ALA A 126 6.35 4.66 -19.64
C ALA A 126 6.93 3.46 -18.86
N ARG A 127 6.77 3.41 -17.53
CA ARG A 127 7.25 2.32 -16.66
C ARG A 127 6.39 2.19 -15.40
N ARG A 128 5.81 1.01 -15.21
CA ARG A 128 5.02 0.66 -14.03
C ARG A 128 5.66 -0.49 -13.27
N TYR A 129 5.48 -0.50 -11.96
CA TYR A 129 5.78 -1.60 -11.06
C TYR A 129 4.72 -1.62 -9.96
N GLY A 130 4.55 -2.74 -9.27
CA GLY A 130 3.59 -2.85 -8.17
C GLY A 130 2.90 -4.19 -8.16
N LEU A 131 1.60 -4.20 -7.86
CA LEU A 131 0.88 -5.42 -7.54
C LEU A 131 -0.45 -5.52 -8.31
N LEU A 132 -0.73 -6.73 -8.82
CA LEU A 132 -2.08 -7.12 -9.20
C LEU A 132 -2.80 -7.62 -7.95
N SER A 133 -3.82 -6.89 -7.51
CA SER A 133 -4.58 -7.20 -6.30
C SER A 133 -5.66 -8.22 -6.62
N THR A 134 -5.50 -9.44 -6.09
CA THR A 134 -6.50 -10.50 -6.18
C THR A 134 -7.20 -10.69 -4.84
N ASP A 135 -8.33 -11.38 -4.87
CA ASP A 135 -8.91 -11.97 -3.66
C ASP A 135 -8.09 -13.21 -3.20
N GLY A 136 -8.51 -13.81 -2.08
CA GLY A 136 -7.86 -14.99 -1.51
C GLY A 136 -7.96 -16.26 -2.38
N SER A 137 -8.80 -16.26 -3.42
CA SER A 137 -8.89 -17.36 -4.39
C SER A 137 -7.93 -17.18 -5.57
N ALA A 138 -7.26 -16.03 -5.68
CA ALA A 138 -6.46 -15.60 -6.82
C ALA A 138 -7.24 -15.46 -8.15
N HIS A 139 -8.57 -15.60 -8.14
CA HIS A 139 -9.43 -15.51 -9.33
C HIS A 139 -10.30 -14.24 -9.34
N GLY A 140 -10.60 -13.66 -8.18
CA GLY A 140 -11.38 -12.43 -8.07
C GLY A 140 -10.52 -11.19 -7.87
N ALA A 141 -11.13 -10.02 -8.03
CA ALA A 141 -10.48 -8.73 -7.78
C ALA A 141 -10.35 -8.47 -6.27
N GLY A 142 -9.16 -8.06 -5.84
CA GLY A 142 -8.93 -7.57 -4.48
C GLY A 142 -9.50 -6.17 -4.27
N ARG A 143 -9.17 -5.56 -3.13
CA ARG A 143 -9.52 -4.18 -2.79
C ARG A 143 -8.31 -3.27 -3.03
N ILE A 144 -8.53 -2.16 -3.70
CA ILE A 144 -7.48 -1.17 -4.00
C ILE A 144 -7.95 0.18 -3.47
N TRP A 145 -7.02 0.98 -2.98
CA TRP A 145 -7.30 2.31 -2.48
C TRP A 145 -6.22 3.32 -2.83
N CYS A 146 -6.67 4.55 -2.98
CA CYS A 146 -5.84 5.72 -3.25
C CYS A 146 -6.39 6.90 -2.46
N HIS A 147 -5.48 7.71 -1.90
CA HIS A 147 -5.85 8.91 -1.15
C HIS A 147 -6.93 8.66 -0.07
N GLY A 148 -6.85 7.51 0.60
CA GLY A 148 -7.77 7.13 1.68
C GLY A 148 -9.16 6.67 1.21
N GLN A 149 -9.37 6.49 -0.09
CA GLN A 149 -10.63 6.06 -0.68
C GLN A 149 -10.48 4.78 -1.51
N MET A 150 -11.56 3.99 -1.61
CA MET A 150 -11.56 2.81 -2.47
C MET A 150 -11.50 3.25 -3.94
N ALA A 151 -10.64 2.61 -4.72
CA ALA A 151 -10.45 2.93 -6.13
C ALA A 151 -11.58 2.33 -6.98
N GLY A 152 -12.53 3.17 -7.42
CA GLY A 152 -13.67 2.73 -8.24
C GLY A 152 -13.29 2.22 -9.64
N ALA A 153 -12.18 2.70 -10.20
CA ALA A 153 -11.70 2.29 -11.52
C ALA A 153 -10.90 0.96 -11.52
N GLY A 154 -10.80 0.30 -10.35
CA GLY A 154 -10.05 -0.95 -10.21
C GLY A 154 -8.54 -0.81 -10.36
N HIS A 155 -7.99 0.41 -10.38
CA HIS A 155 -6.56 0.66 -10.37
C HIS A 155 -6.22 1.99 -9.67
N CYS A 156 -4.97 2.10 -9.22
CA CYS A 156 -4.38 3.28 -8.61
C CYS A 156 -2.93 3.41 -9.05
N ASP A 157 -2.55 4.62 -9.46
CA ASP A 157 -1.17 5.00 -9.76
C ASP A 157 -0.67 6.00 -8.71
N THR A 158 0.59 5.87 -8.32
CA THR A 158 1.34 6.85 -7.53
C THR A 158 2.82 6.81 -7.90
N ALA A 159 3.62 7.75 -7.39
CA ALA A 159 5.08 7.67 -7.45
C ALA A 159 5.67 8.03 -6.08
N VAL A 160 6.88 7.58 -5.78
CA VAL A 160 7.62 8.06 -4.61
C VAL A 160 8.30 9.37 -4.97
N ALA A 161 8.02 10.43 -4.22
CA ALA A 161 8.59 11.76 -4.35
C ALA A 161 9.51 12.10 -3.17
N GLY A 162 10.49 12.97 -3.42
CA GLY A 162 11.44 13.43 -2.41
C GLY A 162 12.48 12.39 -1.98
N ALA A 163 12.53 11.23 -2.65
CA ALA A 163 13.52 10.17 -2.42
C ALA A 163 14.13 9.71 -3.75
N ARG A 164 15.33 9.12 -3.67
CA ARG A 164 15.91 8.41 -4.82
C ARG A 164 15.29 7.03 -4.93
N THR A 165 14.65 6.75 -6.06
CA THR A 165 14.01 5.46 -6.35
C THR A 165 14.83 4.67 -7.36
N ALA A 166 15.00 3.37 -7.11
CA ALA A 166 15.48 2.41 -8.09
C ALA A 166 14.53 1.21 -8.10
N ILE A 167 14.29 0.64 -9.27
CA ILE A 167 13.48 -0.58 -9.42
C ILE A 167 14.43 -1.75 -9.61
N GLY A 168 14.33 -2.73 -8.71
CA GLY A 168 14.93 -4.05 -8.87
C GLY A 168 13.87 -5.07 -9.27
N VAL A 169 14.26 -6.08 -10.05
CA VAL A 169 13.42 -7.23 -10.38
C VAL A 169 14.06 -8.46 -9.77
N SER A 170 13.34 -9.15 -8.90
CA SER A 170 13.67 -10.50 -8.43
C SER A 170 12.71 -11.49 -9.10
N ARG A 171 13.22 -12.63 -9.55
CA ARG A 171 12.41 -13.67 -10.20
C ARG A 171 11.84 -14.70 -9.21
N GLY A 172 11.98 -14.45 -7.90
CA GLY A 172 11.81 -15.49 -6.89
C GLY A 172 12.95 -16.51 -6.95
N VAL A 173 12.96 -17.43 -6.00
CA VAL A 173 13.76 -18.67 -6.06
C VAL A 173 12.92 -19.80 -6.63
#